data_AF-A0A960SSA7-F1
#
_entry.id   AF-A0A960SSA7-F1
#
_cell.length_a   1.000
_cell.length_b   1.000
_cell.length_c   1.000
_cell.angle_alpha   90.00
_cell.angle_beta   90.00
_cell.angle_gamma   90.00
#
_symmetry.space_group_name_H-M   'P 1'
#
loop_
_entity.id
_entity.type
_entity.pdbx_description
1 polymer ?
#
loop_
_entity_poly.entity_id
_entity_poly.type
_entity_poly.pdbx_seq_one_letter_code
_entity_poly.pdbx_strand_id
1 'polypeptide(L)'
;MSGSRNERTAHGHVAPRDAFAWLPHLLAGSFLGLAVAKFGNPAILDHLTTRPGNFWQFVYFSWPLRWAYGLLALILLASAPRMRWRAQIPLWLALLPATWLLWQGLASLDTVNPELTRTTLPYLAATAICYYLGVTVLDRRASPVAFWTPLLAGFMFMLAMGLEQRFGGLEATRQQLLSEPGAMERLPAEFVERINKLRVFATLLYPNALAGVLLLLLPATTVALWRLLRIATPPTRGLLCGLFALAGLGCLYWSKSKAGWLVALVLAILAFWRLHIQSRWKTTLTVAVLALGLTAF
;
A
#
# COMPACT_ATOMS: atom_id res chain seq x y z
N MET A 1 -49.31 2.43 52.22
CA MET A 1 -49.83 1.30 51.41
C MET A 1 -49.49 1.60 49.96
N SER A 2 -48.30 1.17 49.52
CA SER A 2 -48.09 -0.09 48.78
C SER A 2 -48.77 -0.08 47.41
N GLY A 3 -47.97 0.24 46.39
CA GLY A 3 -48.29 0.13 44.97
C GLY A 3 -47.00 -0.02 44.18
N SER A 4 -46.27 -1.10 44.48
CA SER A 4 -45.00 -1.46 43.85
C SER A 4 -45.20 -2.11 42.47
N ARG A 5 -44.13 -2.04 41.65
CA ARG A 5 -43.81 -2.85 40.46
C ARG A 5 -44.50 -2.49 39.12
N ASN A 6 -43.72 -1.89 38.23
CA ASN A 6 -43.16 -2.65 37.10
C ASN A 6 -42.02 -1.88 36.40
N GLU A 7 -40.83 -1.91 37.00
CA GLU A 7 -39.59 -1.74 36.26
C GLU A 7 -39.37 -3.02 35.44
N ARG A 8 -39.85 -3.04 34.20
CA ARG A 8 -39.36 -4.02 33.22
C ARG A 8 -37.96 -3.60 32.81
N THR A 9 -36.99 -4.21 33.49
CA THR A 9 -35.62 -4.37 33.02
C THR A 9 -35.65 -4.94 31.60
N ALA A 10 -35.52 -4.06 30.61
CA ALA A 10 -35.11 -4.45 29.28
C ALA A 10 -33.66 -4.94 29.41
N HIS A 11 -33.50 -6.23 29.71
CA HIS A 11 -32.27 -6.95 29.45
C HIS A 11 -32.00 -6.85 27.96
N GLY A 12 -31.26 -5.82 27.56
CA GLY A 12 -30.65 -5.77 26.25
C GLY A 12 -29.86 -7.05 26.09
N HIS A 13 -30.30 -7.91 25.20
CA HIS A 13 -29.48 -8.98 24.66
C HIS A 13 -28.22 -8.33 24.10
N VAL A 14 -27.16 -8.33 24.89
CA VAL A 14 -25.80 -8.07 24.39
C VAL A 14 -25.54 -9.25 23.46
N ALA A 15 -25.78 -9.04 22.17
CA ALA A 15 -25.43 -10.01 21.14
C ALA A 15 -23.99 -10.49 21.40
N PRO A 16 -23.72 -11.80 21.36
CA PRO A 16 -22.39 -12.31 21.61
C PRO A 16 -21.41 -11.57 20.71
N ARG A 17 -20.38 -10.96 21.30
CA ARG A 17 -19.27 -10.38 20.54
C ARG A 17 -18.68 -11.51 19.72
N ASP A 18 -18.87 -11.46 18.41
CA ASP A 18 -18.25 -12.40 17.47
C ASP A 18 -16.75 -12.47 17.76
N ALA A 19 -16.29 -13.53 18.41
CA ALA A 19 -14.91 -13.70 18.89
C ALA A 19 -13.87 -13.59 17.76
N PHE A 20 -14.32 -13.74 16.51
CA PHE A 20 -13.51 -13.71 15.29
C PHE A 20 -13.79 -12.51 14.38
N ALA A 21 -14.43 -11.44 14.87
CA ALA A 21 -14.68 -10.23 14.08
C ALA A 21 -13.39 -9.55 13.55
N TRP A 22 -12.25 -9.79 14.20
CA TRP A 22 -10.94 -9.26 13.81
C TRP A 22 -10.27 -10.03 12.66
N LEU A 23 -10.68 -11.28 12.40
CA LEU A 23 -9.98 -12.16 11.46
C LEU A 23 -9.98 -11.61 10.01
N PRO A 24 -11.11 -11.16 9.44
CA PRO A 24 -11.10 -10.61 8.08
C PRO A 24 -10.25 -9.34 7.95
N HIS A 25 -10.16 -8.53 9.02
CA HIS A 25 -9.32 -7.34 9.07
C HIS A 25 -7.84 -7.71 9.07
N LEU A 26 -7.45 -8.71 9.87
CA LEU A 26 -6.10 -9.24 9.88
C LEU A 26 -5.71 -9.80 8.52
N LEU A 27 -6.59 -10.58 7.90
CA LEU A 27 -6.36 -11.18 6.60
C LEU A 27 -6.19 -10.13 5.50
N ALA A 28 -7.09 -9.14 5.44
CA ALA A 28 -7.00 -8.04 4.48
C ALA A 28 -5.72 -7.19 4.70
N GLY A 29 -5.41 -6.86 5.95
CA GLY A 29 -4.19 -6.12 6.30
C GLY A 29 -2.91 -6.90 5.95
N SER A 30 -2.90 -8.20 6.20
CA SER A 30 -1.80 -9.11 5.83
C SER A 30 -1.61 -9.17 4.32
N PHE A 31 -2.69 -9.28 3.57
CA PHE A 31 -2.63 -9.29 2.11
C PHE A 31 -2.06 -7.99 1.56
N LEU A 32 -2.52 -6.83 2.03
CA LEU A 32 -1.99 -5.54 1.57
C LEU A 32 -0.54 -5.32 2.00
N GLY A 33 -0.18 -5.73 3.23
CA GLY A 33 1.21 -5.70 3.69
C GLY A 33 2.13 -6.56 2.81
N LEU A 34 1.69 -7.78 2.47
CA LEU A 34 2.40 -8.66 1.55
C LEU A 34 2.41 -8.12 0.10
N ALA A 35 1.35 -7.45 -0.35
CA ALA A 35 1.31 -6.84 -1.68
C ALA A 35 2.45 -5.84 -1.87
N VAL A 36 2.67 -4.98 -0.87
CA VAL A 36 3.76 -4.01 -0.89
C VAL A 36 5.12 -4.69 -0.68
N ALA A 37 5.22 -5.67 0.21
CA ALA A 37 6.50 -6.31 0.54
C ALA A 37 6.99 -7.34 -0.49
N LYS A 38 6.09 -8.02 -1.20
CA LYS A 38 6.38 -9.26 -1.96
C LYS A 38 5.87 -9.30 -3.39
N PHE A 39 4.78 -8.58 -3.69
CA PHE A 39 4.13 -8.63 -5.00
C PHE A 39 4.34 -7.31 -5.77
N GLY A 40 5.55 -6.77 -5.70
CA GLY A 40 5.93 -5.49 -6.30
C GLY A 40 6.25 -5.53 -7.80
N ASN A 41 6.28 -6.72 -8.40
CA ASN A 41 6.52 -6.90 -9.82
C ASN A 41 5.21 -6.71 -10.62
N PRO A 42 5.25 -6.03 -11.77
CA PRO A 42 4.14 -6.00 -12.71
C PRO A 42 3.78 -7.41 -13.15
N ALA A 43 2.48 -7.68 -13.35
CA ALA A 43 2.00 -9.00 -13.75
C ALA A 43 2.69 -9.50 -15.04
N ILE A 44 3.00 -8.59 -15.96
CA ILE A 44 3.68 -8.83 -17.24
C ILE A 44 5.06 -9.50 -17.03
N LEU A 45 5.74 -9.19 -15.93
CA LEU A 45 7.07 -9.67 -15.60
C LEU A 45 7.04 -10.82 -14.57
N ASP A 46 5.87 -11.39 -14.28
CA ASP A 46 5.75 -12.51 -13.34
C ASP A 46 6.54 -13.75 -13.81
N HIS A 47 6.69 -13.93 -15.12
CA HIS A 47 7.49 -15.01 -15.71
C HIS A 47 8.99 -14.96 -15.30
N LEU A 48 9.50 -13.78 -14.91
CA LEU A 48 10.86 -13.61 -14.39
C LEU A 48 10.94 -13.90 -12.88
N THR A 49 9.80 -14.03 -12.20
CA THR A 49 9.75 -14.27 -10.75
C THR A 49 9.74 -15.77 -10.48
N THR A 50 10.89 -16.29 -10.05
CA THR A 50 11.03 -17.71 -9.70
C THR A 50 10.54 -18.00 -8.28
N ARG A 51 10.19 -19.27 -8.02
CA ARG A 51 9.83 -19.71 -6.68
C ARG A 51 11.07 -19.64 -5.76
N PRO A 52 10.98 -19.03 -4.57
CA PRO A 52 12.09 -19.04 -3.62
C PRO A 52 12.53 -20.47 -3.27
N GLY A 53 13.82 -20.76 -3.41
CA GLY A 53 14.41 -22.07 -3.12
C GLY A 53 14.91 -22.23 -1.68
N ASN A 54 15.10 -21.13 -0.94
CA ASN A 54 15.57 -21.14 0.44
C ASN A 54 14.94 -20.02 1.28
N PHE A 55 15.19 -20.03 2.60
CA PHE A 55 14.63 -19.07 3.55
C PHE A 55 15.00 -17.61 3.22
N TRP A 56 16.24 -17.33 2.84
CA TRP A 56 16.68 -15.98 2.53
C TRP A 56 16.04 -15.42 1.26
N GLN A 57 15.95 -16.23 0.20
CA GLN A 57 15.18 -15.89 -1.00
C GLN A 57 13.71 -15.68 -0.65
N PHE A 58 13.14 -16.48 0.25
CA PHE A 58 11.76 -16.29 0.69
C PHE A 58 11.56 -14.94 1.39
N VAL A 59 12.53 -14.51 2.19
CA VAL A 59 12.49 -13.24 2.96
C VAL A 59 12.83 -12.02 2.11
N TYR A 60 13.73 -12.09 1.14
CA TYR A 60 14.18 -10.91 0.39
C TYR A 60 13.67 -10.82 -1.05
N PHE A 61 13.37 -11.95 -1.70
CA PHE A 61 12.93 -11.92 -3.09
C PHE A 61 11.42 -11.72 -3.19
N SER A 62 11.00 -11.23 -4.36
CA SER A 62 9.59 -11.15 -4.74
C SER A 62 9.00 -12.55 -4.87
N TRP A 63 7.71 -12.67 -4.61
CA TRP A 63 6.99 -13.93 -4.70
C TRP A 63 6.19 -14.01 -6.00
N PRO A 64 5.97 -15.23 -6.55
CA PRO A 64 5.16 -15.41 -7.74
C PRO A 64 3.74 -14.88 -7.55
N LEU A 65 3.19 -14.18 -8.54
CA LEU A 65 1.88 -13.53 -8.49
C LEU A 65 0.75 -14.53 -8.26
N ARG A 66 0.89 -15.78 -8.73
CA ARG A 66 -0.05 -16.88 -8.44
C ARG A 66 -0.29 -17.10 -6.93
N TRP A 67 0.69 -16.82 -6.08
CA TRP A 67 0.51 -16.90 -4.63
C TRP A 67 -0.41 -15.79 -4.13
N ALA A 68 -0.33 -14.59 -4.70
CA ALA A 68 -1.25 -13.49 -4.39
C ALA A 68 -2.69 -13.88 -4.77
N TYR A 69 -2.92 -14.48 -5.94
CA TYR A 69 -4.26 -14.95 -6.32
C TYR A 69 -4.79 -16.04 -5.38
N GLY A 70 -3.95 -17.01 -5.00
CA GLY A 70 -4.32 -18.03 -4.02
C GLY A 70 -4.68 -17.43 -2.66
N LEU A 71 -3.87 -16.50 -2.15
CA LEU A 71 -4.15 -15.78 -0.91
C LEU A 71 -5.45 -14.98 -1.00
N LEU A 72 -5.67 -14.24 -2.09
CA LEU A 72 -6.90 -13.47 -2.29
C LEU A 72 -8.13 -14.38 -2.31
N ALA A 73 -8.07 -15.54 -2.97
CA ALA A 73 -9.14 -16.53 -2.97
C ALA A 73 -9.43 -17.05 -1.55
N LEU A 74 -8.39 -17.38 -0.77
CA LEU A 74 -8.56 -17.80 0.64
C LEU A 74 -9.22 -16.71 1.49
N ILE A 75 -8.86 -15.45 1.27
CA ILE A 75 -9.44 -14.30 1.99
C ILE A 75 -10.91 -14.12 1.62
N LEU A 76 -11.26 -14.25 0.35
CA LEU A 76 -12.65 -14.21 -0.11
C LEU A 76 -13.46 -15.32 0.57
N LEU A 77 -12.97 -16.55 0.57
CA LEU A 77 -13.64 -17.68 1.20
C LEU A 77 -13.81 -17.49 2.72
N ALA A 78 -12.74 -17.06 3.41
CA ALA A 78 -12.77 -16.81 4.84
C ALA A 78 -13.68 -15.63 5.24
N SER A 79 -13.85 -14.67 4.33
CA SER A 79 -14.64 -13.45 4.57
C SER A 79 -16.07 -13.54 4.06
N ALA A 80 -16.40 -14.49 3.17
CA ALA A 80 -17.70 -14.62 2.52
C ALA A 80 -18.89 -14.60 3.50
N PRO A 81 -18.88 -15.33 4.64
CA PRO A 81 -20.00 -15.31 5.59
C PRO A 81 -20.23 -13.94 6.26
N ARG A 82 -19.23 -13.05 6.19
CA ARG A 82 -19.22 -11.73 6.85
C ARG A 82 -19.34 -10.58 5.87
N MET A 83 -19.31 -10.85 4.56
CA MET A 83 -19.52 -9.85 3.53
C MET A 83 -20.91 -9.25 3.70
N ARG A 84 -20.95 -7.95 3.98
CA ARG A 84 -22.20 -7.20 4.02
C ARG A 84 -21.98 -5.93 3.24
N TRP A 85 -22.90 -5.61 2.35
CA TRP A 85 -22.86 -4.32 1.67
C TRP A 85 -23.12 -3.22 2.70
N ARG A 86 -22.05 -2.55 3.14
CA ARG A 86 -22.08 -1.54 4.20
C ARG A 86 -21.83 -0.12 3.68
N ALA A 87 -21.75 0.02 2.37
CA ALA A 87 -21.44 1.27 1.73
C ALA A 87 -22.52 2.33 2.00
N GLN A 88 -22.19 3.30 2.87
CA GLN A 88 -22.65 4.69 2.73
C GLN A 88 -21.88 5.41 1.59
N ILE A 89 -21.45 4.64 0.58
CA ILE A 89 -20.67 5.12 -0.55
C ILE A 89 -21.68 5.45 -1.64
N PRO A 90 -21.60 6.63 -2.28
CA PRO A 90 -22.50 6.96 -3.37
C PRO A 90 -22.36 5.94 -4.50
N LEU A 91 -23.48 5.58 -5.13
CA LEU A 91 -23.56 4.49 -6.11
C LEU A 91 -22.50 4.62 -7.22
N TRP A 92 -22.23 5.82 -7.70
CA TRP A 92 -21.23 6.05 -8.76
C TRP A 92 -19.81 5.61 -8.34
N LEU A 93 -19.42 5.82 -7.08
CA LEU A 93 -18.12 5.36 -6.57
C LEU A 93 -18.08 3.84 -6.44
N ALA A 94 -19.20 3.24 -6.00
CA ALA A 94 -19.30 1.79 -5.90
C ALA A 94 -19.27 1.11 -7.27
N LEU A 95 -19.88 1.71 -8.30
CA LEU A 95 -19.91 1.17 -9.66
C LEU A 95 -18.63 1.45 -10.46
N LEU A 96 -17.83 2.44 -10.08
CA LEU A 96 -16.68 2.89 -10.86
C LEU A 96 -15.68 1.76 -11.15
N PRO A 97 -15.22 0.95 -10.18
CA PRO A 97 -14.28 -0.15 -10.47
C PRO A 97 -14.88 -1.24 -11.36
N ALA A 98 -16.17 -1.57 -11.21
CA ALA A 98 -16.84 -2.54 -12.07
C ALA A 98 -17.01 -2.02 -13.50
N THR A 99 -17.42 -0.76 -13.64
CA THR A 99 -17.59 -0.12 -14.95
C THR A 99 -16.26 0.00 -15.68
N TRP A 100 -15.21 0.39 -14.95
CA TRP A 100 -13.85 0.43 -15.48
C TRP A 100 -13.37 -0.97 -15.89
N LEU A 101 -13.56 -2.00 -15.07
CA LEU A 101 -13.15 -3.37 -15.40
C LEU A 101 -13.93 -3.93 -16.60
N LEU A 102 -15.23 -3.63 -16.69
CA LEU A 102 -16.05 -3.98 -17.85
C LEU A 102 -15.48 -3.34 -19.11
N TRP A 103 -15.12 -2.06 -19.05
CA TRP A 103 -14.49 -1.36 -20.16
C TRP A 103 -13.14 -1.99 -20.56
N GLN A 104 -12.31 -2.39 -19.59
CA GLN A 104 -11.07 -3.11 -19.87
C GLN A 104 -11.34 -4.46 -20.57
N GLY A 105 -12.39 -5.17 -20.15
CA GLY A 105 -12.84 -6.41 -20.80
C GLY A 105 -13.30 -6.19 -22.24
N LEU A 106 -14.10 -5.16 -22.49
CA LEU A 106 -14.54 -4.80 -23.85
C LEU A 106 -13.37 -4.39 -24.74
N ALA A 107 -12.45 -3.57 -24.21
CA ALA A 107 -11.25 -3.16 -24.92
C ALA A 107 -10.32 -4.36 -25.25
N SER A 108 -10.39 -5.44 -24.47
CA SER A 108 -9.58 -6.64 -24.71
C SER A 108 -10.10 -7.53 -25.85
N LEU A 109 -11.30 -7.28 -26.37
CA LEU A 109 -11.88 -8.06 -27.47
C LEU A 109 -11.09 -7.90 -28.78
N ASP A 110 -10.45 -6.73 -28.97
CA ASP A 110 -9.61 -6.42 -30.13
C ASP A 110 -8.15 -6.24 -29.70
N THR A 111 -7.63 -7.21 -28.93
CA THR A 111 -6.29 -7.10 -28.36
C THR A 111 -5.18 -7.39 -29.37
N VAL A 112 -4.19 -6.51 -29.41
CA VAL A 112 -2.96 -6.68 -30.21
C VAL A 112 -2.05 -7.77 -29.64
N ASN A 113 -2.06 -7.98 -28.32
CA ASN A 113 -1.23 -8.98 -27.65
C ASN A 113 -2.07 -9.84 -26.68
N PRO A 114 -2.50 -11.03 -27.12
CA PRO A 114 -3.31 -11.94 -26.30
C PRO A 114 -2.61 -12.43 -25.02
N GLU A 115 -1.29 -12.64 -25.08
CA GLU A 115 -0.51 -13.13 -23.93
C GLU A 115 -0.43 -12.09 -22.81
N LEU A 116 -0.18 -10.84 -23.18
CA LEU A 116 -0.18 -9.70 -22.26
C LEU A 116 -1.56 -9.52 -21.62
N THR A 117 -2.61 -9.65 -22.42
CA THR A 117 -4.01 -9.51 -22.00
C THR A 117 -4.40 -10.58 -21.00
N ARG A 118 -4.03 -11.85 -21.27
CA ARG A 118 -4.30 -12.99 -20.38
C ARG A 118 -3.67 -12.83 -19.01
N THR A 119 -2.56 -12.13 -18.93
CA THR A 119 -1.85 -11.87 -17.67
C THR A 119 -2.37 -10.62 -16.96
N THR A 120 -2.70 -9.57 -17.72
CA THR A 120 -3.10 -8.27 -17.18
C THR A 120 -4.54 -8.26 -16.69
N LEU A 121 -5.49 -8.82 -17.45
CA LEU A 121 -6.92 -8.75 -17.12
C LEU A 121 -7.26 -9.39 -15.75
N PRO A 122 -6.73 -10.58 -15.39
CA PRO A 122 -6.93 -11.15 -14.05
C PRO A 122 -6.32 -10.30 -12.94
N TYR A 123 -5.18 -9.65 -13.20
CA TYR A 123 -4.56 -8.72 -12.27
C TYR A 123 -5.47 -7.51 -12.00
N LEU A 124 -6.05 -6.90 -13.04
CA LEU A 124 -7.02 -5.80 -12.89
C LEU A 124 -8.27 -6.27 -12.15
N ALA A 125 -8.78 -7.47 -12.45
CA ALA A 125 -9.90 -8.06 -11.73
C ALA A 125 -9.58 -8.24 -10.23
N ALA A 126 -8.39 -8.74 -9.89
CA ALA A 126 -7.94 -8.88 -8.50
C ALA A 126 -7.90 -7.52 -7.76
N THR A 127 -7.47 -6.44 -8.42
CA THR A 127 -7.51 -5.10 -7.82
C THR A 127 -8.94 -4.61 -7.56
N ALA A 128 -9.87 -4.85 -8.49
CA ALA A 128 -11.28 -4.54 -8.29
C ALA A 128 -11.90 -5.37 -7.15
N ILE A 129 -11.55 -6.65 -7.04
CA ILE A 129 -11.95 -7.51 -5.93
C ILE A 129 -11.45 -6.96 -4.59
N CYS A 130 -10.20 -6.48 -4.52
CA CYS A 130 -9.65 -5.87 -3.30
C CYS A 130 -10.45 -4.62 -2.89
N TYR A 131 -10.90 -3.81 -3.85
CA TYR A 131 -11.79 -2.69 -3.58
C TYR A 131 -13.11 -3.16 -2.95
N TYR A 132 -13.79 -4.12 -3.56
CA TYR A 132 -15.09 -4.62 -3.04
C TYR A 132 -14.95 -5.36 -1.70
N LEU A 133 -13.84 -6.06 -1.48
CA LEU A 133 -13.48 -6.59 -0.17
C LEU A 133 -13.42 -5.47 0.87
N GLY A 134 -12.73 -4.37 0.57
CA GLY A 134 -12.69 -3.20 1.44
C GLY A 134 -14.09 -2.65 1.77
N VAL A 135 -14.97 -2.57 0.77
CA VAL A 135 -16.34 -2.05 0.93
C VAL A 135 -17.24 -2.98 1.76
N THR A 136 -17.07 -4.30 1.62
CA THR A 136 -18.00 -5.28 2.18
C THR A 136 -17.54 -5.93 3.48
N VAL A 137 -16.22 -5.95 3.74
CA VAL A 137 -15.61 -6.68 4.85
C VAL A 137 -15.07 -5.74 5.93
N LEU A 138 -14.47 -4.60 5.56
CA LEU A 138 -13.84 -3.70 6.52
C LEU A 138 -14.89 -2.81 7.21
N ASP A 139 -15.24 -3.18 8.44
CA ASP A 139 -16.15 -2.40 9.28
C ASP A 139 -15.36 -1.34 10.06
N ARG A 140 -15.83 -0.09 10.03
CA ARG A 140 -15.26 1.01 10.85
C ARG A 140 -15.30 0.72 12.35
N ARG A 141 -16.18 -0.18 12.81
CA ARG A 141 -16.32 -0.56 14.22
C ARG A 141 -15.42 -1.73 14.64
N ALA A 142 -14.84 -2.46 13.70
CA ALA A 142 -13.99 -3.61 14.00
C ALA A 142 -12.55 -3.19 14.37
N SER A 143 -11.75 -4.15 14.85
CA SER A 143 -10.40 -3.93 15.38
C SER A 143 -9.47 -3.23 14.37
N PRO A 144 -9.18 -1.92 14.51
CA PRO A 144 -8.29 -1.22 13.60
C PRO A 144 -6.87 -1.78 13.71
N VAL A 145 -6.48 -2.26 14.90
CA VAL A 145 -5.17 -2.89 15.14
C VAL A 145 -4.97 -4.11 14.25
N ALA A 146 -6.00 -4.97 14.10
CA ALA A 146 -5.89 -6.17 13.28
C ALA A 146 -5.56 -5.85 11.81
N PHE A 147 -6.16 -4.80 11.24
CA PHE A 147 -5.86 -4.39 9.86
C PHE A 147 -4.52 -3.66 9.73
N TRP A 148 -4.27 -2.68 10.60
CA TRP A 148 -3.13 -1.77 10.42
C TRP A 148 -1.78 -2.40 10.80
N THR A 149 -1.73 -3.30 11.78
CA THR A 149 -0.47 -3.90 12.23
C THR A 149 0.27 -4.67 11.12
N PRO A 150 -0.34 -5.64 10.42
CA PRO A 150 0.35 -6.37 9.36
C PRO A 150 0.64 -5.50 8.12
N LEU A 151 -0.24 -4.55 7.79
CA LEU A 151 0.01 -3.58 6.71
C LEU A 151 1.23 -2.71 7.02
N LEU A 152 1.32 -2.21 8.25
CA LEU A 152 2.45 -1.42 8.73
C LEU A 152 3.74 -2.25 8.72
N ALA A 153 3.69 -3.53 9.11
CA ALA A 153 4.85 -4.42 9.04
C ALA A 153 5.37 -4.57 7.60
N GLY A 154 4.49 -4.84 6.64
CA GLY A 154 4.87 -4.95 5.22
C GLY A 154 5.41 -3.63 4.65
N PHE A 155 4.81 -2.50 5.03
CA PHE A 155 5.27 -1.18 4.60
C PHE A 155 6.60 -0.78 5.24
N MET A 156 6.83 -1.08 6.53
CA MET A 156 8.13 -0.90 7.18
C MET A 156 9.22 -1.75 6.53
N PHE A 157 8.90 -3.00 6.17
CA PHE A 157 9.82 -3.86 5.42
C PHE A 157 10.19 -3.23 4.07
N MET A 158 9.22 -2.74 3.31
CA MET A 158 9.50 -2.00 2.06
C MET A 158 10.40 -0.79 2.31
N LEU A 159 10.11 0.03 3.33
CA LEU A 159 10.96 1.19 3.65
C LEU A 159 12.39 0.77 4.02
N ALA A 160 12.55 -0.31 4.78
CA ALA A 160 13.86 -0.86 5.14
C ALA A 160 14.65 -1.26 3.88
N MET A 161 14.02 -1.98 2.93
CA MET A 161 14.64 -2.32 1.64
C MET A 161 15.00 -1.06 0.84
N GLY A 162 14.16 -0.02 0.87
CA GLY A 162 14.43 1.25 0.21
C GLY A 162 15.64 2.00 0.79
N LEU A 163 15.77 1.99 2.12
CA LEU A 163 16.93 2.56 2.82
C LEU A 163 18.20 1.76 2.52
N GLU A 164 18.14 0.43 2.57
CA GLU A 164 19.26 -0.45 2.23
C GLU A 164 19.76 -0.19 0.79
N GLN A 165 18.84 -0.08 -0.16
CA GLN A 165 19.16 0.28 -1.55
C GLN A 165 19.92 1.61 -1.64
N ARG A 166 19.52 2.62 -0.86
CA ARG A 166 20.16 3.93 -0.84
C ARG A 166 21.54 3.92 -0.19
N PHE A 167 21.72 3.20 0.92
CA PHE A 167 22.93 3.24 1.74
C PHE A 167 24.01 2.23 1.30
N GLY A 168 23.92 1.69 0.09
CA GLY A 168 24.99 0.91 -0.53
C GLY A 168 24.52 -0.35 -1.24
N GLY A 169 23.29 -0.84 -1.00
CA GLY A 169 22.80 -2.08 -1.60
C GLY A 169 22.75 -2.04 -3.14
N LEU A 170 22.29 -0.93 -3.72
CA LEU A 170 22.25 -0.79 -5.19
C LEU A 170 23.65 -0.67 -5.80
N GLU A 171 24.55 0.06 -5.15
CA GLU A 171 25.92 0.24 -5.66
C GLU A 171 26.70 -1.08 -5.58
N ALA A 172 26.55 -1.85 -4.51
CA ALA A 172 27.12 -3.18 -4.39
C ALA A 172 26.60 -4.14 -5.49
N THR A 173 25.29 -4.12 -5.73
CA THR A 173 24.67 -4.93 -6.81
C THR A 173 25.20 -4.51 -8.19
N ARG A 174 25.36 -3.20 -8.42
CA ARG A 174 25.92 -2.66 -9.66
C ARG A 174 27.36 -3.11 -9.87
N GLN A 175 28.19 -3.02 -8.83
CA GLN A 175 29.59 -3.45 -8.89
C GLN A 175 29.72 -4.96 -9.15
N GLN A 176 28.86 -5.77 -8.53
CA GLN A 176 28.80 -7.21 -8.81
C GLN A 176 28.45 -7.49 -10.28
N LEU A 177 27.43 -6.81 -10.83
CA LEU A 177 27.07 -6.98 -12.24
C LEU A 177 28.13 -6.46 -13.22
N LEU A 178 28.90 -5.43 -12.85
CA LEU A 178 30.03 -4.95 -13.65
C LEU A 178 31.24 -5.89 -13.58
N SER A 179 31.38 -6.65 -12.50
CA SER A 179 32.48 -7.61 -12.33
C SER A 179 32.35 -8.86 -13.20
N GLU A 180 31.12 -9.18 -13.65
CA GLU A 180 30.85 -10.31 -14.54
C GLU A 180 30.81 -9.83 -16.02
N PRO A 181 31.76 -10.27 -16.87
CA PRO A 181 31.78 -9.87 -18.28
C PRO A 181 30.50 -10.29 -19.02
N GLY A 182 29.84 -9.32 -19.66
CA GLY A 182 28.60 -9.54 -20.44
C GLY A 182 27.33 -9.72 -19.59
N ALA A 183 27.37 -9.59 -18.26
CA ALA A 183 26.17 -9.70 -17.43
C ALA A 183 25.14 -8.60 -17.72
N MET A 184 25.59 -7.37 -17.96
CA MET A 184 24.71 -6.24 -18.32
C MET A 184 24.05 -6.42 -19.68
N GLU A 185 24.68 -7.11 -20.63
CA GLU A 185 24.15 -7.36 -21.98
C GLU A 185 23.05 -8.43 -21.98
N ARG A 186 23.05 -9.33 -20.99
CA ARG A 186 22.04 -10.38 -20.81
C ARG A 186 20.79 -9.88 -20.08
N LEU A 187 20.87 -8.71 -19.44
CA LEU A 187 19.77 -8.13 -18.69
C LEU A 187 18.87 -7.27 -19.59
N PRO A 188 17.55 -7.21 -19.32
CA PRO A 188 16.67 -6.29 -20.03
C PRO A 188 17.17 -4.84 -19.93
N ALA A 189 17.15 -4.09 -21.04
CA ALA A 189 17.65 -2.72 -21.10
C ALA A 189 17.04 -1.80 -20.02
N GLU A 190 15.76 -1.99 -19.71
CA GLU A 190 15.07 -1.25 -18.63
C GLU A 190 15.70 -1.48 -17.25
N PHE A 191 16.16 -2.70 -16.96
CA PHE A 191 16.79 -3.07 -15.70
C PHE A 191 18.17 -2.43 -15.56
N VAL A 192 18.94 -2.43 -16.65
CA VAL A 192 20.28 -1.83 -16.73
C VAL A 192 20.19 -0.31 -16.54
N GLU A 193 19.25 0.35 -17.22
CA GLU A 193 19.03 1.79 -17.07
C GLU A 193 18.67 2.17 -15.62
N ARG A 194 17.85 1.35 -14.96
CA ARG A 194 17.44 1.57 -13.57
C ARG A 194 18.62 1.48 -12.60
N ILE A 195 19.47 0.47 -12.73
CA ILE A 195 20.66 0.30 -11.90
C ILE A 195 21.61 1.48 -12.11
N ASN A 196 21.80 1.91 -13.35
CA ASN A 196 22.68 3.05 -13.66
C ASN A 196 22.16 4.38 -13.11
N LYS A 197 20.84 4.57 -13.03
CA LYS A 197 20.24 5.81 -12.48
C LYS A 197 20.26 5.89 -10.95
N LEU A 198 20.64 4.81 -10.26
CA LEU A 198 20.67 4.70 -8.79
C LEU A 198 19.40 5.23 -8.12
N ARG A 199 18.24 4.92 -8.72
CA ARG A 199 16.92 5.29 -8.19
C ARG A 199 16.44 4.21 -7.23
N VAL A 200 15.95 4.63 -6.07
CA VAL A 200 15.38 3.70 -5.09
C VAL A 200 14.02 3.22 -5.58
N PHE A 201 13.79 1.92 -5.51
CA PHE A 201 12.53 1.27 -5.87
C PHE A 201 12.02 0.30 -4.78
N ALA A 202 12.81 0.07 -3.73
CA ALA A 202 12.50 -0.83 -2.62
C ALA A 202 12.13 -2.24 -3.13
N THR A 203 11.00 -2.78 -2.68
CA THR A 203 10.46 -4.07 -3.09
C THR A 203 9.67 -4.03 -4.41
N LEU A 204 9.49 -2.84 -4.99
CA LEU A 204 8.67 -2.62 -6.19
C LEU A 204 9.57 -2.54 -7.42
N LEU A 205 9.06 -2.89 -8.60
CA LEU A 205 9.91 -2.82 -9.80
C LEU A 205 10.21 -1.37 -10.24
N TYR A 206 9.24 -0.47 -10.12
CA TYR A 206 9.37 0.89 -10.64
C TYR A 206 9.48 1.94 -9.53
N PRO A 207 10.42 2.90 -9.61
CA PRO A 207 10.49 4.03 -8.68
C PRO A 207 9.20 4.86 -8.63
N ASN A 208 8.47 4.95 -9.75
CA ASN A 208 7.18 5.63 -9.80
C ASN A 208 6.09 4.90 -9.01
N ALA A 209 6.12 3.56 -9.00
CA ALA A 209 5.21 2.76 -8.18
C ALA A 209 5.52 2.96 -6.68
N LEU A 210 6.81 3.00 -6.32
CA LEU A 210 7.24 3.35 -4.95
C LEU A 210 6.70 4.71 -4.53
N ALA A 211 6.87 5.74 -5.37
CA ALA A 211 6.33 7.05 -5.06
C ALA A 211 4.81 7.02 -4.86
N GLY A 212 4.06 6.32 -5.72
CA GLY A 212 2.61 6.15 -5.58
C GLY A 212 2.21 5.48 -4.25
N VAL A 213 2.88 4.39 -3.89
CA VAL A 213 2.64 3.66 -2.63
C VAL A 213 2.97 4.54 -1.41
N LEU A 214 4.08 5.28 -1.44
CA LEU A 214 4.46 6.21 -0.37
C LEU A 214 3.41 7.30 -0.20
N LEU A 215 2.95 7.93 -1.27
CA LEU A 215 1.95 9.00 -1.21
C LEU A 215 0.60 8.51 -0.67
N LEU A 216 0.22 7.28 -1.03
CA LEU A 216 -1.02 6.67 -0.58
C LEU A 216 -0.96 6.22 0.88
N LEU A 217 0.11 5.51 1.27
CA LEU A 217 0.16 4.80 2.54
C LEU A 217 0.88 5.56 3.65
N LEU A 218 1.87 6.42 3.34
CA LEU A 218 2.68 7.08 4.37
C LEU A 218 1.81 7.88 5.37
N PRO A 219 0.87 8.75 4.96
CA PRO A 219 0.08 9.52 5.92
C PRO A 219 -0.78 8.62 6.82
N ALA A 220 -1.44 7.62 6.22
CA ALA A 220 -2.34 6.73 6.94
C ALA A 220 -1.59 5.81 7.91
N THR A 221 -0.44 5.27 7.48
CA THR A 221 0.41 4.39 8.29
C THR A 221 1.13 5.14 9.40
N THR A 222 1.53 6.41 9.20
CA THR A 222 2.06 7.27 10.29
C THR A 222 1.01 7.50 11.37
N VAL A 223 -0.24 7.78 10.99
CA VAL A 223 -1.34 7.91 11.96
C VAL A 223 -1.64 6.58 12.66
N ALA A 224 -1.61 5.47 11.92
CA ALA A 224 -1.79 4.14 12.49
C ALA A 224 -0.68 3.81 13.51
N LEU A 225 0.59 4.05 13.16
CA LEU A 225 1.74 3.89 14.05
C LEU A 225 1.58 4.75 15.31
N TRP A 226 1.22 6.03 15.15
CA TRP A 226 0.94 6.91 16.28
C TRP A 226 -0.13 6.32 17.22
N ARG A 227 -1.21 5.76 16.67
CA ARG A 227 -2.28 5.12 17.45
C ARG A 227 -1.87 3.80 18.09
N LEU A 228 -0.99 3.02 17.46
CA LEU A 228 -0.48 1.76 18.01
C LEU A 228 0.49 2.01 19.16
N LEU A 229 1.29 3.07 19.09
CA LEU A 229 2.24 3.44 20.13
C LEU A 229 1.61 4.17 21.32
N ARG A 230 0.31 4.01 21.58
CA ARG A 230 -0.39 4.68 22.70
C ARG A 230 0.20 4.40 24.08
N ILE A 231 0.88 3.28 24.24
CA ILE A 231 1.53 2.86 25.49
C ILE A 231 2.84 3.64 25.72
N ALA A 232 3.47 4.17 24.67
CA ALA A 232 4.70 4.94 24.77
C ALA A 232 4.44 6.40 25.17
N THR A 233 5.45 7.04 25.74
CA THR A 233 5.38 8.47 26.12
C THR A 233 5.24 9.36 24.88
N PRO A 234 4.57 10.53 24.97
CA PRO A 234 4.42 11.45 23.85
C PRO A 234 5.72 11.79 23.09
N PRO A 235 6.87 12.07 23.74
CA PRO A 235 8.11 12.35 23.00
C PRO A 235 8.61 11.13 22.23
N THR A 236 8.58 9.92 22.81
CA THR A 236 8.99 8.69 22.13
C THR A 236 8.10 8.39 20.93
N ARG A 237 6.79 8.62 21.05
CA ARG A 237 5.85 8.49 19.92
C ARG A 237 6.17 9.46 18.81
N GLY A 238 6.46 10.72 19.15
CA GLY A 238 6.89 11.77 18.23
C GLY A 238 8.15 11.37 17.47
N LEU A 239 9.16 10.90 18.20
CA LEU A 239 10.42 10.44 17.61
C LEU A 239 10.22 9.27 16.66
N LEU A 240 9.53 8.21 17.08
CA LEU A 240 9.33 7.01 16.25
C LEU A 240 8.49 7.31 14.99
N CYS A 241 7.41 8.07 15.13
CA CYS A 241 6.59 8.45 13.98
C CYS A 241 7.34 9.42 13.06
N GLY A 242 8.15 10.31 13.62
CA GLY A 242 9.01 11.23 12.88
C GLY A 242 10.06 10.49 12.05
N LEU A 243 10.80 9.56 12.66
CA LEU A 243 11.79 8.72 11.97
C LEU A 243 11.14 7.90 10.85
N PHE A 244 9.98 7.30 11.12
CA PHE A 244 9.21 6.55 10.12
C PHE A 244 8.77 7.45 8.94
N ALA A 245 8.23 8.65 9.23
CA ALA A 245 7.84 9.60 8.20
C ALA A 245 9.04 10.10 7.38
N LEU A 246 10.17 10.39 8.04
CA LEU A 246 11.42 10.80 7.39
C LEU A 246 11.98 9.70 6.49
N ALA A 247 11.94 8.43 6.92
CA ALA A 247 12.33 7.30 6.08
C ALA A 247 11.47 7.21 4.81
N GLY A 248 10.14 7.38 4.94
CA GLY A 248 9.22 7.42 3.81
C GLY A 248 9.46 8.59 2.85
N LEU A 249 9.66 9.79 3.38
CA LEU A 249 9.98 10.99 2.59
C LEU A 249 11.34 10.89 1.91
N GLY A 250 12.34 10.30 2.59
CA GLY A 250 13.65 10.00 2.02
C GLY A 250 13.51 9.04 0.83
N CYS A 251 12.77 7.94 0.98
CA CYS A 251 12.50 7.01 -0.12
C CYS A 251 11.77 7.68 -1.28
N LEU A 252 10.83 8.59 -1.00
CA LEU A 252 10.12 9.36 -2.03
C LEU A 252 11.09 10.23 -2.82
N TYR A 253 11.95 10.98 -2.11
CA TYR A 253 12.95 11.83 -2.73
C TYR A 253 13.96 11.03 -3.57
N TRP A 254 14.49 9.92 -3.03
CA TRP A 254 15.46 9.06 -3.73
C TRP A 254 14.86 8.21 -4.85
N SER A 255 13.53 8.08 -4.92
CA SER A 255 12.87 7.48 -6.09
C SER A 255 13.09 8.30 -7.37
N LYS A 256 13.38 9.61 -7.22
CA LYS A 256 13.48 10.59 -8.33
C LYS A 256 12.26 10.56 -9.26
N SER A 257 11.08 10.23 -8.74
CA SER A 257 9.81 10.25 -9.48
C SER A 257 9.29 11.67 -9.60
N LYS A 258 9.42 12.29 -10.78
CA LYS A 258 8.89 13.64 -11.05
C LYS A 258 7.37 13.72 -10.85
N ALA A 259 6.65 12.73 -11.37
CA ALA A 259 5.20 12.63 -11.22
C ALA A 259 4.80 12.45 -9.75
N GLY A 260 5.49 11.57 -9.02
CA GLY A 260 5.25 11.36 -7.60
C GLY A 260 5.50 12.64 -6.79
N TRP A 261 6.59 13.35 -7.09
CA TRP A 261 6.91 14.62 -6.43
C TRP A 261 5.84 15.69 -6.67
N LEU A 262 5.34 15.81 -7.91
CA LEU A 262 4.27 16.75 -8.24
C LEU A 262 2.97 16.43 -7.47
N VAL A 263 2.60 15.15 -7.40
CA VAL A 263 1.45 14.72 -6.59
C VAL A 263 1.68 14.99 -5.10
N ALA A 264 2.90 14.78 -4.59
CA ALA A 264 3.27 15.11 -3.22
C ALA A 264 3.05 16.58 -2.89
N LEU A 265 3.49 17.48 -3.77
CA LEU A 265 3.31 18.92 -3.62
C LEU A 265 1.83 19.30 -3.60
N VAL A 266 1.03 18.75 -4.52
CA VAL A 266 -0.42 18.98 -4.55
C VAL A 266 -1.08 18.50 -3.25
N LEU A 267 -0.74 17.29 -2.78
CA LEU A 267 -1.26 16.76 -1.52
C LEU A 267 -0.84 17.61 -0.31
N ALA A 268 0.40 18.10 -0.28
CA ALA A 268 0.89 18.99 0.77
C ALA A 268 0.13 20.32 0.78
N ILE A 269 -0.08 20.93 -0.38
CA ILE A 269 -0.87 22.17 -0.54
C ILE A 269 -2.31 21.94 -0.06
N LEU A 270 -2.96 20.86 -0.49
CA LEU A 270 -4.33 20.53 -0.09
C LEU A 270 -4.45 20.27 1.42
N ALA A 271 -3.53 19.49 1.99
CA ALA A 271 -3.50 19.20 3.42
C ALA A 271 -3.32 20.50 4.23
N PHE A 272 -2.40 21.35 3.78
CA PHE A 272 -2.11 22.61 4.43
C PHE A 272 -3.26 23.62 4.32
N TRP A 273 -3.94 23.69 3.17
CA TRP A 273 -5.13 24.52 3.00
C TRP A 273 -6.27 24.13 3.94
N ARG A 274 -6.39 22.83 4.26
CA ARG A 274 -7.35 22.32 5.25
C ARG A 274 -6.98 22.63 6.71
N LEU A 275 -5.75 23.04 7.02
CA LEU A 275 -5.39 23.45 8.38
C LEU A 275 -6.03 24.80 8.71
N HIS A 276 -6.54 24.94 9.93
CA HIS A 276 -7.10 26.17 10.46
C HIS A 276 -5.99 27.14 10.91
N ILE A 277 -5.14 27.56 9.96
CA ILE A 277 -4.04 28.51 10.18
C ILE A 277 -4.43 29.91 9.65
N GLN A 278 -3.88 30.97 10.23
CA GLN A 278 -4.10 32.34 9.77
C GLN A 278 -3.68 32.53 8.29
N SER A 279 -4.49 33.28 7.52
CA SER A 279 -4.37 33.43 6.06
C SER A 279 -2.98 33.89 5.58
N ARG A 280 -2.27 34.74 6.35
CA ARG A 280 -0.93 35.23 6.01
C ARG A 280 0.14 34.13 6.00
N TRP A 281 0.08 33.20 6.94
CA TRP A 281 0.98 32.05 6.94
C TRP A 281 0.62 31.06 5.83
N LYS A 282 -0.64 31.07 5.37
CA LYS A 282 -1.07 30.16 4.31
C LYS A 282 -0.38 30.44 2.98
N THR A 283 -0.32 31.70 2.59
CA THR A 283 0.38 32.12 1.37
C THR A 283 1.88 31.88 1.47
N THR A 284 2.51 32.24 2.59
CA THR A 284 3.96 32.09 2.77
C THR A 284 4.41 30.62 2.73
N LEU A 285 3.68 29.71 3.41
CA LEU A 285 3.99 28.29 3.36
C LEU A 285 3.68 27.67 2.00
N THR A 286 2.63 28.10 1.30
CA THR A 286 2.36 27.61 -0.06
C THR A 286 3.50 27.99 -1.01
N VAL A 287 3.99 29.23 -0.93
CA VAL A 287 5.15 29.69 -1.70
C VAL A 287 6.42 28.91 -1.31
N ALA A 288 6.64 28.65 -0.02
CA ALA A 288 7.78 27.86 0.44
C ALA A 288 7.73 26.40 -0.06
N VAL A 289 6.55 25.77 -0.02
CA VAL A 289 6.35 24.40 -0.54
C VAL A 289 6.55 24.36 -2.06
N LEU A 290 6.08 25.36 -2.81
CA LEU A 290 6.31 25.45 -4.25
C LEU A 290 7.79 25.69 -4.59
N ALA A 291 8.47 26.57 -3.85
CA ALA A 291 9.90 26.85 -4.03
C ALA A 291 10.76 25.60 -3.71
N LEU A 292 10.48 24.89 -2.62
CA LEU A 292 11.09 23.59 -2.30
C LEU A 292 10.70 22.52 -3.32
N GLY A 293 9.51 22.63 -3.92
CA GLY A 293 9.05 21.72 -4.96
C GLY A 293 9.86 21.83 -6.25
N LEU A 294 10.28 23.05 -6.59
CA LEU A 294 11.07 23.36 -7.78
C LEU A 294 12.52 22.88 -7.70
N THR A 295 13.09 22.72 -6.50
CA THR A 295 14.50 22.28 -6.35
C THR A 295 14.72 20.80 -6.66
N ALA A 296 13.65 20.00 -6.73
CA ALA A 296 13.73 18.56 -7.03
C ALA A 296 13.43 18.22 -8.51
N PHE A 297 13.21 19.23 -9.37
CA PHE A 297 12.82 19.06 -10.77
C PHE A 297 14.00 19.01 -11.76
#